data_AF-A0A7C6AW42-F1
#
_entry.id   AF-A0A7C6AW42-F1
#
_cell.length_a   1.000
_cell.length_b   1.000
_cell.length_c   1.000
_cell.angle_alpha   90.00
_cell.angle_beta   90.00
_cell.angle_gamma   90.00
#
_symmetry.space_group_name_H-M   'P 1'
#
loop_
_entity.id
_entity.type
_entity.pdbx_description
1 polymer ?
#
loop_
_entity_poly.entity_id
_entity_poly.type
_entity_poly.pdbx_seq_one_letter_code
_entity_poly.pdbx_strand_id
1 'polypeptide(L)'
;MKKLENVYDEQITPLLEQIIVICKEHGIPMFAEFQYQEDGFATTCVSGEFAHGVFAHYEAMSQCRDEGGMNIDTYMRWVCQNAAKYGHSCQVLNLLGIPETPKKNGRIQLLDG
;
A
#
# COMPACT_ATOMS: atom_id res chain seq x y z
N MET A 1 -24.17 -23.29 -7.63
CA MET A 1 -23.63 -21.95 -7.29
C MET A 1 -22.23 -21.90 -7.86
N LYS A 2 -21.89 -20.95 -8.75
CA LYS A 2 -20.50 -20.79 -9.20
C LYS A 2 -19.67 -20.35 -7.99
N LYS A 3 -18.48 -20.92 -7.80
CA LYS A 3 -17.52 -20.41 -6.82
C LYS A 3 -17.12 -18.99 -7.24
N LEU A 4 -16.93 -18.09 -6.27
CA LEU A 4 -16.51 -16.71 -6.55
C LEU A 4 -15.17 -16.67 -7.29
N GLU A 5 -14.27 -17.60 -6.98
CA GLU A 5 -13.06 -17.93 -7.76
C GLU A 5 -13.33 -18.04 -9.27
N ASN A 6 -14.30 -18.86 -9.70
CA ASN A 6 -14.62 -18.99 -11.12
C ASN A 6 -15.16 -17.69 -11.73
N VAL A 7 -15.88 -16.87 -10.95
CA VAL A 7 -16.35 -15.55 -11.44
C VAL A 7 -15.17 -14.61 -11.61
N TYR A 8 -14.23 -14.63 -10.66
CA TYR A 8 -13.02 -13.84 -10.70
C TYR A 8 -12.17 -14.21 -11.93
N ASP A 9 -11.86 -15.50 -12.10
CA ASP A 9 -11.01 -15.99 -13.18
C ASP A 9 -11.64 -15.80 -14.57
N GLU A 10 -12.93 -16.13 -14.72
CA GLU A 10 -13.58 -16.11 -16.04
C GLU A 10 -14.01 -14.71 -16.49
N GLN A 11 -14.31 -13.80 -15.55
CA GLN A 11 -14.94 -12.51 -15.87
C GLN A 11 -14.13 -11.30 -15.41
N ILE A 12 -13.49 -11.35 -14.23
CA ILE A 12 -12.80 -10.18 -13.66
C ILE A 12 -11.37 -10.09 -14.18
N THR A 13 -10.60 -11.18 -14.14
CA THR A 13 -9.20 -11.21 -14.58
C THR A 13 -8.99 -10.65 -15.99
N PRO A 14 -9.75 -11.04 -17.03
CA PRO A 14 -9.54 -10.51 -18.39
C PRO A 14 -9.84 -9.02 -18.53
N LEU A 15 -10.76 -8.48 -17.72
CA LEU A 15 -11.07 -7.06 -17.69
C LEU A 15 -9.99 -6.28 -16.94
N LEU A 16 -9.52 -6.83 -15.81
CA LEU A 16 -8.48 -6.23 -15.00
C LEU A 16 -7.17 -6.12 -15.76
N GLU A 17 -6.79 -7.14 -16.54
CA GLU A 17 -5.61 -7.10 -17.41
C GLU A 17 -5.66 -5.93 -18.41
N GLN A 18 -6.81 -5.70 -19.05
CA GLN A 18 -7.01 -4.57 -19.97
C GLN A 18 -6.88 -3.22 -19.25
N ILE A 19 -7.46 -3.10 -18.06
CA ILE A 19 -7.37 -1.90 -17.24
C ILE A 19 -5.92 -1.64 -16.83
N ILE A 20 -5.19 -2.67 -16.39
CA ILE A 20 -3.77 -2.55 -15.99
C ILE A 20 -2.93 -2.02 -17.14
N VAL A 21 -3.13 -2.52 -18.37
CA VAL A 21 -2.41 -2.06 -19.56
C VAL A 21 -2.65 -0.56 -19.78
N ILE A 22 -3.91 -0.13 -19.81
CA ILE A 22 -4.29 1.28 -19.98
C ILE A 22 -3.66 2.15 -18.88
N CYS A 23 -3.76 1.71 -17.62
CA CYS A 23 -3.22 2.44 -16.49
C CYS A 23 -1.70 2.60 -16.58
N LYS A 24 -0.97 1.54 -16.97
CA LYS A 24 0.48 1.60 -17.18
C LYS A 24 0.87 2.50 -18.34
N GLU A 25 0.19 2.39 -19.48
CA GLU A 25 0.48 3.20 -20.68
C GLU A 25 0.31 4.70 -20.44
N HIS A 26 -0.68 5.08 -19.63
CA HIS A 26 -0.99 6.48 -19.35
C HIS A 26 -0.46 6.99 -18.00
N GLY A 27 0.29 6.17 -17.25
CA GLY A 27 0.79 6.53 -15.92
C GLY A 27 -0.31 6.80 -14.89
N ILE A 28 -1.48 6.17 -15.05
CA ILE A 28 -2.62 6.32 -14.15
C ILE A 28 -2.44 5.34 -12.97
N PRO A 29 -2.34 5.83 -11.73
CA PRO A 29 -2.25 4.97 -10.57
C PRO A 29 -3.59 4.24 -10.34
N MET A 30 -3.54 2.97 -9.96
CA MET A 30 -4.74 2.18 -9.62
C MET A 30 -4.47 1.18 -8.50
N PHE A 31 -5.53 0.82 -7.78
CA PHE A 31 -5.56 -0.24 -6.77
C PHE A 31 -6.88 -0.99 -6.91
N ALA A 32 -6.81 -2.31 -6.89
CA ALA A 32 -7.98 -3.17 -6.89
C ALA A 32 -7.74 -4.37 -5.98
N GLU A 33 -8.75 -4.73 -5.19
CA GLU A 33 -8.75 -5.88 -4.29
C GLU A 33 -10.08 -6.62 -4.45
N PHE A 34 -10.01 -7.93 -4.64
CA PHE A 34 -11.17 -8.80 -4.82
C PHE A 34 -11.07 -10.02 -3.90
N GLN A 35 -12.08 -10.24 -3.07
CA GLN A 35 -12.22 -11.47 -2.31
C GLN A 35 -12.94 -12.51 -3.17
N TYR A 36 -12.29 -13.64 -3.43
CA TYR A 36 -12.82 -14.72 -4.27
C TYR A 36 -13.06 -16.03 -3.50
N GLN A 37 -12.71 -16.07 -2.21
CA GLN A 37 -13.10 -17.09 -1.23
C GLN A 37 -12.83 -16.57 0.20
N GLU A 38 -13.17 -17.34 1.24
CA GLU A 38 -13.12 -16.92 2.65
C GLU A 38 -11.77 -16.26 3.03
N ASP A 39 -10.66 -16.91 2.69
CA ASP A 39 -9.31 -16.40 2.94
C ASP A 39 -8.53 -16.03 1.65
N GLY A 40 -9.20 -15.99 0.49
CA GLY A 40 -8.54 -15.77 -0.80
C GLY A 40 -8.84 -14.41 -1.39
N PHE A 41 -7.78 -13.65 -1.62
CA PHE A 41 -7.82 -12.30 -2.16
C PHE A 41 -6.88 -12.17 -3.34
N ALA A 42 -7.30 -11.41 -4.34
CA ALA A 42 -6.45 -10.99 -5.42
C ALA A 42 -6.31 -9.46 -5.38
N THR A 43 -5.07 -9.00 -5.29
CA THR A 43 -4.74 -7.58 -5.16
C THR A 43 -3.84 -7.15 -6.29
N THR A 44 -4.16 -6.01 -6.90
CA THR A 44 -3.35 -5.37 -7.95
C THR A 44 -3.12 -3.92 -7.59
N CYS A 45 -1.86 -3.49 -7.65
CA CYS A 45 -1.47 -2.09 -7.52
C CYS A 45 -0.67 -1.68 -8.77
N VAL A 46 -1.03 -0.55 -9.36
CA VAL A 46 -0.19 0.16 -10.34
C VAL A 46 0.17 1.48 -9.68
N SER A 47 1.44 1.63 -9.34
CA SER A 47 1.98 2.87 -8.81
C SER A 47 2.42 3.79 -9.96
N GLY A 48 2.02 5.05 -9.89
CA GLY A 48 2.51 6.12 -10.76
C GLY A 48 3.44 7.06 -9.98
N GLU A 49 4.29 7.80 -10.70
CA GLU A 49 5.25 8.76 -10.11
C GLU A 49 4.55 9.83 -9.24
N PHE A 50 3.27 10.10 -9.50
CA PHE A 50 2.44 11.07 -8.77
C PHE A 50 1.23 10.43 -8.08
N ALA A 51 1.29 9.13 -7.75
CA ALA A 51 0.18 8.46 -7.08
C ALA A 51 -0.12 9.13 -5.73
N HIS A 52 -1.42 9.30 -5.44
CA HIS A 52 -1.85 9.77 -4.13
C HIS A 52 -1.26 8.85 -3.05
N GLY A 53 -0.71 9.41 -1.97
CA GLY A 53 0.03 8.63 -0.97
C GLY A 53 -0.76 7.46 -0.36
N VAL A 54 -2.10 7.50 -0.43
CA VAL A 54 -2.98 6.39 -0.04
C VAL A 54 -2.69 5.09 -0.80
N PHE A 55 -2.29 5.15 -2.08
CA PHE A 55 -1.94 3.96 -2.86
C PHE A 55 -0.73 3.23 -2.28
N ALA A 56 0.28 3.98 -1.83
CA ALA A 56 1.44 3.41 -1.15
C ALA A 56 1.07 2.77 0.21
N HIS A 57 0.08 3.34 0.92
CA HIS A 57 -0.40 2.75 2.17
C HIS A 57 -1.18 1.46 1.91
N TYR A 58 -2.04 1.43 0.88
CA TYR A 58 -2.77 0.23 0.50
C TYR A 58 -1.83 -0.91 0.08
N GLU A 59 -0.81 -0.61 -0.72
CA GLU A 59 0.20 -1.59 -1.14
C GLU A 59 1.00 -2.14 0.06
N ALA A 60 1.39 -1.28 1.00
CA ALA A 60 2.09 -1.72 2.21
C ALA A 60 1.18 -2.56 3.12
N MET A 61 -0.10 -2.18 3.27
CA MET A 61 -1.07 -2.93 4.07
C MET A 61 -1.46 -4.26 3.45
N SER A 62 -1.54 -4.38 2.12
CA SER A 62 -1.86 -5.67 1.47
C SER A 62 -0.78 -6.71 1.73
N GLN A 63 0.49 -6.29 1.84
CA GLN A 63 1.61 -7.16 2.20
C GLN A 63 1.58 -7.60 3.66
N CYS A 64 0.74 -7.01 4.52
CA CYS A 64 0.63 -7.43 5.92
C CYS A 64 -0.09 -8.75 6.13
N ARG A 65 -0.72 -9.29 5.08
CA ARG A 65 -1.56 -10.48 5.15
C ARG A 65 -0.82 -11.79 4.89
N ASP A 66 0.34 -11.75 4.24
CA ASP A 66 1.08 -12.95 3.87
C ASP A 66 1.94 -13.47 5.03
N GLU A 67 2.02 -14.79 5.21
CA GLU A 67 3.02 -15.41 6.11
C GLU A 67 4.44 -15.03 5.62
N GLY A 68 5.17 -14.24 6.42
CA GLY A 68 6.47 -13.66 6.03
C GLY A 68 6.39 -12.29 5.36
N GLY A 69 5.19 -11.73 5.23
CA GLY A 69 4.94 -10.35 4.78
C GLY A 69 5.20 -9.28 5.84
N MET A 70 4.73 -8.06 5.57
CA MET A 70 4.95 -6.89 6.41
C MET A 70 4.04 -6.91 7.65
N ASN A 71 4.44 -7.37 8.83
CA ASN A 71 3.53 -7.28 9.99
C ASN A 71 3.14 -5.81 10.33
N ILE A 72 2.09 -5.63 11.15
CA ILE A 72 1.60 -4.28 11.50
C ILE A 72 2.69 -3.37 12.07
N ASP A 73 3.63 -3.93 12.83
CA ASP A 73 4.77 -3.19 13.38
C ASP A 73 5.72 -2.70 12.28
N THR A 74 5.94 -3.52 11.25
CA THR A 74 6.76 -3.19 10.09
C THR A 74 6.09 -2.11 9.25
N TYR A 75 4.76 -2.20 9.08
CA TYR A 75 3.99 -1.14 8.42
C TYR A 75 4.06 0.19 9.19
N MET A 76 3.80 0.17 10.50
CA MET A 76 3.87 1.37 11.33
C MET A 76 5.29 1.96 11.34
N ARG A 77 6.33 1.12 11.34
CA ARG A 77 7.72 1.57 11.18
C ARG A 77 7.94 2.25 9.83
N TRP A 78 7.44 1.67 8.74
CA TRP A 78 7.52 2.26 7.40
C TRP A 78 6.80 3.61 7.31
N VAL A 79 5.61 3.74 7.92
CA VAL A 79 4.86 5.01 8.00
C VAL A 79 5.70 6.08 8.71
N CYS A 80 6.25 5.77 9.89
CA CYS A 80 7.09 6.69 10.65
C CYS A 80 8.35 7.11 9.87
N GLN A 81 9.01 6.16 9.19
CA GLN A 81 10.20 6.44 8.39
C GLN A 81 9.90 7.31 7.16
N ASN A 82 8.79 7.05 6.45
CA ASN A 82 8.36 7.87 5.33
C ASN A 82 8.01 9.29 5.77
N ALA A 83 7.25 9.40 6.86
CA ALA A 83 6.87 10.67 7.46
C ALA A 83 8.11 11.50 7.84
N ALA A 84 9.12 10.87 8.46
CA ALA A 84 10.37 11.53 8.80
C ALA A 84 11.21 11.95 7.58
N LYS A 85 11.12 11.20 6.46
CA LYS A 85 11.91 11.44 5.24
C LYS A 85 11.29 12.51 4.34
N TYR A 86 9.97 12.52 4.20
CA TYR A 86 9.26 13.37 3.25
C TYR A 86 8.45 14.49 3.92
N GLY A 87 8.32 14.44 5.24
CA GLY A 87 7.47 15.34 6.01
C GLY A 87 6.02 14.84 6.07
N HIS A 88 5.26 15.37 7.02
CA HIS A 88 3.85 15.04 7.20
C HIS A 88 3.11 16.16 7.94
N SER A 89 1.78 16.16 7.83
CA SER A 89 0.86 16.98 8.63
C SER A 89 0.03 16.16 9.62
N CYS A 90 0.35 14.87 9.77
CA CYS A 90 -0.38 13.96 10.65
C CYS A 90 -0.16 14.32 12.13
N GLN A 91 -1.22 14.77 12.81
CA GLN A 91 -1.19 15.12 14.23
C GLN A 91 -0.84 13.95 15.15
N VAL A 92 -1.26 12.73 14.79
CA VAL A 92 -0.92 11.53 15.57
C VAL A 92 0.57 11.26 15.54
N LEU A 93 1.21 11.40 14.37
CA LEU A 93 2.66 11.24 14.24
C LEU A 93 3.42 12.33 15.00
N ASN A 94 2.88 13.56 15.06
CA ASN A 94 3.44 14.62 15.90
C ASN A 94 3.39 14.27 17.39
N LEU A 95 2.27 13.73 17.86
CA LEU A 95 2.13 13.27 19.25
C LEU A 95 3.10 12.13 19.57
N LEU A 96 3.43 11.29 18.58
CA LEU A 96 4.45 10.24 18.69
C LEU A 96 5.90 10.77 18.55
N GLY A 97 6.08 12.08 18.39
CA GLY A 97 7.40 12.73 18.30
C GLY A 97 8.08 12.63 16.94
N ILE A 98 7.37 12.21 15.89
CA ILE A 98 7.88 12.23 14.51
C ILE A 98 7.81 13.68 13.99
N PRO A 99 8.91 14.22 13.40
CA PRO A 99 8.97 15.61 12.98
C PRO A 99 8.18 15.87 11.69
N GLU A 100 7.35 16.93 11.68
CA GLU A 100 6.55 17.37 10.52
C GLU A 100 7.37 17.65 9.26
N THR A 101 8.60 18.12 9.43
CA THR A 101 9.50 18.47 8.32
C THR A 101 10.75 17.60 8.34
N PRO A 102 11.26 17.14 7.18
CA PRO A 102 12.48 16.33 7.11
C PRO A 102 13.67 17.02 7.78
N LYS A 103 14.38 16.30 8.65
CA LYS A 103 15.60 16.83 9.28
C LYS A 103 16.68 17.00 8.20
N LYS A 104 17.20 18.23 8.07
CA LYS A 104 18.13 18.62 6.99
C LYS A 104 19.50 17.92 6.99
N ASN A 105 19.82 17.13 8.02
CA ASN A 105 20.96 16.21 8.12
C ASN A 105 20.93 15.54 9.50
N GLY A 106 20.79 14.23 9.59
CA GLY A 106 20.95 13.51 10.86
C GLY A 106 20.25 12.16 10.87
N ARG A 107 21.02 11.09 11.11
CA ARG A 107 20.53 9.73 11.35
C ARG A 107 19.32 9.76 12.29
N ILE A 108 18.26 9.05 11.90
CA ILE A 108 17.09 8.80 12.75
C ILE A 108 17.55 7.83 13.85
N GLN A 109 17.70 8.31 15.08
CA GLN A 109 17.63 7.44 16.26
C GLN A 109 16.16 7.11 16.46
N LEU A 110 15.76 5.91 16.04
CA LEU A 110 14.52 5.32 16.53
C LEU A 110 14.77 5.00 18.00
N LEU A 111 13.82 5.34 18.87
CA LEU A 111 13.91 4.96 20.28
C LEU A 111 13.95 3.43 20.34
N ASP A 112 15.05 2.91 20.89
CA ASP A 112 15.19 1.48 21.16
C ASP A 112 14.11 1.09 22.17
N GLY A 113 13.20 0.22 21.73
CA GLY A 113 12.22 -0.51 22.54
C GLY A 113 12.36 -1.98 22.26
#